data_AF-A0A4V2PGU0-F1
#
_entry.id   AF-A0A4V2PGU0-F1
#
_cell.length_a   1.000
_cell.length_b   1.000
_cell.length_c   1.000
_cell.angle_alpha   90.00
_cell.angle_beta   90.00
_cell.angle_gamma   90.00
#
_symmetry.space_group_name_H-M   'P 1'
#
loop_
_entity.id
_entity.type
_entity.pdbx_description
1 polymer ?
#
loop_
_entity_poly.entity_id
_entity_poly.type
_entity_poly.pdbx_seq_one_letter_code
_entity_poly.pdbx_strand_id
1 'polypeptide(L)'
;MSEARDFGINSGVSFPLHTAQGDFAMLSFASESLQALPEPRLQKECMLWVTEGKTAWETSQILSISERTVTFHLQNVQHKLGVNNRQQAVARAVALGIIEPQFG
;
A
#
# COMPACT_ATOMS: atom_id res chain seq x y z
N MET A 1 16.85 -19.12 -4.85
CA MET A 1 15.60 -19.27 -4.07
C MET A 1 14.98 -17.91 -3.73
N SER A 2 14.62 -17.08 -4.72
CA SER A 2 13.89 -15.83 -4.45
C SER A 2 13.04 -15.35 -5.62
N GLU A 3 12.68 -16.23 -6.56
CA GLU A 3 11.92 -15.87 -7.76
C GLU A 3 10.50 -15.39 -7.39
N ALA A 4 9.90 -15.93 -6.33
CA ALA A 4 8.59 -15.50 -5.82
C ALA A 4 8.53 -14.02 -5.40
N ARG A 5 9.66 -13.43 -4.96
CA ARG A 5 9.71 -12.00 -4.58
C ARG A 5 9.63 -11.07 -5.78
N ASP A 6 10.18 -11.48 -6.92
CA ASP A 6 10.12 -10.72 -8.16
C ASP A 6 8.69 -10.66 -8.70
N PHE A 7 7.85 -11.64 -8.35
CA PHE A 7 6.41 -11.67 -8.60
C PHE A 7 5.58 -11.03 -7.47
N GLY A 8 6.18 -10.29 -6.54
CA GLY A 8 5.47 -9.54 -5.49
C GLY A 8 5.05 -10.36 -4.27
N ILE A 9 5.27 -11.67 -4.25
CA ILE A 9 4.93 -12.56 -3.14
C ILE A 9 6.02 -12.47 -2.07
N ASN A 10 5.71 -11.81 -0.96
CA ASN A 10 6.67 -11.61 0.14
C ASN A 10 6.21 -12.21 1.47
N SER A 11 4.99 -12.73 1.53
CA SER A 11 4.52 -13.60 2.61
C SER A 11 3.62 -14.69 2.03
N GLY A 12 3.61 -15.86 2.67
CA GLY A 12 2.76 -16.97 2.26
C GLY A 12 2.66 -18.03 3.33
N VAL A 13 1.58 -18.80 3.27
CA VAL A 13 1.33 -19.96 4.13
C VAL A 13 0.88 -21.12 3.25
N SER A 14 1.39 -22.32 3.54
CA SER A 14 1.00 -23.52 2.83
C SER A 14 0.47 -24.56 3.82
N PHE A 15 -0.76 -25.00 3.61
CA PHE A 15 -1.41 -26.01 4.42
C PHE A 15 -1.41 -27.36 3.68
N PRO A 16 -0.88 -28.42 4.29
CA PRO A 16 -1.04 -29.76 3.75
C PRO A 16 -2.49 -30.23 3.86
N LEU A 17 -3.02 -30.82 2.80
CA LEU A 17 -4.31 -31.45 2.74
C LEU A 17 -4.11 -32.94 2.47
N HIS A 18 -4.68 -33.78 3.33
CA HIS A 18 -4.69 -35.23 3.16
C HIS A 18 -6.09 -35.70 2.78
N THR A 19 -6.22 -36.54 1.75
CA THR A 19 -7.48 -37.22 1.45
C THR A 19 -7.62 -38.46 2.33
N ALA A 20 -8.86 -38.95 2.53
CA ALA A 20 -9.11 -40.19 3.27
C ALA A 20 -8.48 -41.44 2.60
N GLN A 21 -8.08 -41.31 1.33
CA GLN A 21 -7.44 -42.38 0.54
C GLN A 21 -5.90 -42.36 0.65
N GLY A 22 -5.33 -41.39 1.39
CA GLY A 22 -3.89 -41.28 1.63
C GLY A 22 -3.15 -40.32 0.70
N ASP A 23 -3.84 -39.65 -0.23
CA ASP A 23 -3.22 -38.66 -1.11
C ASP A 23 -2.86 -37.38 -0.34
N PHE A 24 -1.85 -36.67 -0.83
CA PHE A 24 -1.36 -35.43 -0.26
C PHE A 24 -1.38 -34.30 -1.30
N ALA A 25 -1.97 -33.17 -0.93
CA ALA A 25 -1.96 -31.93 -1.70
C ALA A 25 -1.50 -30.76 -0.84
N MET A 26 -0.97 -29.70 -1.47
CA MET A 26 -0.61 -28.46 -0.78
C MET A 26 -1.55 -27.34 -1.22
N LEU A 27 -2.21 -26.71 -0.25
CA LEU A 27 -2.95 -25.46 -0.47
C LEU A 27 -2.07 -24.29 -0.04
N SER A 28 -1.65 -23.46 -1.00
CA SER A 28 -0.77 -22.32 -0.75
C SER A 28 -1.52 -21.01 -0.90
N PHE A 29 -1.48 -20.17 0.14
CA PHE A 29 -1.89 -18.77 0.08
C PHE A 29 -0.64 -17.90 0.02
N ALA A 30 -0.60 -17.01 -0.95
CA ALA A 30 0.44 -16.00 -1.10
C ALA A 30 -0.20 -14.63 -0.90
N SER A 31 0.44 -13.77 -0.12
CA SER A 31 0.05 -12.38 0.01
C SER A 31 1.16 -11.50 -0.53
N GLU A 32 0.75 -10.52 -1.33
CA GLU A 32 1.58 -9.36 -1.63
C GLU A 32 1.46 -8.42 -0.43
N SER A 33 2.45 -8.43 0.47
CA SER A 33 2.56 -7.33 1.43
C SER A 33 2.95 -6.09 0.64
N LEU A 34 2.06 -5.13 0.51
CA LEU A 34 2.45 -3.77 0.17
C LEU A 34 3.51 -3.39 1.21
N GLN A 35 4.79 -3.36 0.82
CA GLN A 35 5.91 -3.16 1.73
C GLN A 35 5.52 -2.12 2.77
N ALA A 36 5.45 -2.51 4.04
CA ALA A 36 5.09 -1.61 5.11
C ALA A 36 5.96 -0.36 4.99
N LEU A 37 5.30 0.77 4.83
CA LEU A 37 5.89 2.08 4.61
C LEU A 37 6.93 2.35 5.71
N PRO A 38 8.11 2.92 5.41
CA PRO A 38 9.06 3.27 6.47
C PRO A 38 8.54 4.29 7.48
N GLU A 39 7.35 4.86 7.29
CA GLU A 39 6.53 5.50 8.33
C GLU A 39 5.06 5.43 7.83
N PRO A 40 4.31 4.35 8.11
CA PRO A 40 2.95 4.16 7.57
C PRO A 40 2.01 5.30 7.93
N ARG A 41 2.28 5.92 9.07
CA ARG A 41 1.51 7.03 9.60
C ARG A 41 1.64 8.29 8.75
N LEU A 42 2.85 8.80 8.51
CA LEU A 42 3.08 10.01 7.73
C LEU A 42 2.57 9.90 6.29
N GLN A 43 2.72 8.72 5.67
CA GLN A 43 2.24 8.49 4.32
C GLN A 43 0.71 8.43 4.24
N LYS A 44 0.07 7.82 5.24
CA LYS A 44 -1.39 7.82 5.36
C LYS A 44 -1.92 9.23 5.63
N GLU A 45 -1.27 9.99 6.52
CA GLU A 45 -1.61 11.38 6.82
C GLU A 45 -1.45 12.27 5.58
N CYS A 46 -0.33 12.18 4.85
CA CYS A 46 -0.14 12.90 3.59
C CYS A 46 -1.22 12.55 2.57
N MET A 47 -1.53 11.25 2.42
CA MET A 47 -2.54 10.82 1.47
C MET A 47 -3.95 11.28 1.86
N LEU A 48 -4.29 11.29 3.15
CA LEU A 48 -5.58 11.80 3.64
C LEU A 48 -5.75 13.28 3.28
N TRP A 49 -4.75 14.11 3.52
CA TRP A 49 -4.86 15.52 3.13
C TRP A 49 -4.96 15.71 1.62
N VAL A 50 -4.28 14.88 0.83
CA VAL A 50 -4.41 14.89 -0.62
C VAL A 50 -5.79 14.38 -1.09
N THR A 51 -6.43 13.43 -0.40
CA THR A 51 -7.81 13.03 -0.69
C THR A 51 -8.79 14.15 -0.42
N GLU A 52 -8.53 14.96 0.60
CA GLU A 52 -9.28 16.19 0.92
C GLU A 52 -8.94 17.38 -0.01
N GLY A 53 -8.13 17.15 -1.06
CA GLY A 53 -7.80 18.16 -2.06
C GLY A 53 -6.69 19.14 -1.64
N LYS A 54 -5.98 18.90 -0.53
CA LYS A 54 -4.87 19.75 -0.11
C LYS A 54 -3.65 19.58 -1.03
N THR A 55 -2.97 20.69 -1.25
CA THR A 55 -1.68 20.74 -1.94
C THR A 55 -0.56 20.17 -1.06
N ALA A 56 0.59 19.85 -1.66
CA ALA A 56 1.77 19.42 -0.91
C ALA A 56 2.25 20.49 0.07
N TRP A 57 2.15 21.76 -0.33
CA TRP A 57 2.45 22.90 0.53
C TRP A 57 1.49 22.98 1.73
N GLU A 58 0.16 22.95 1.52
CA GLU A 58 -0.81 22.98 2.63
C GLU A 58 -0.62 21.77 3.57
N THR A 59 -0.42 20.59 3.01
CA THR A 59 -0.14 19.36 3.76
C THR A 59 1.12 19.51 4.61
N SER A 60 2.16 20.17 4.08
CA SER A 60 3.41 20.44 4.80
C SER A 60 3.20 21.34 6.02
N GLN A 61 2.32 22.34 5.88
CA GLN A 61 1.94 23.23 6.98
C GLN A 61 1.15 22.47 8.05
N ILE A 62 0.20 21.62 7.63
CA ILE A 62 -0.63 20.84 8.55
C ILE A 62 0.19 19.82 9.34
N LEU A 63 1.11 19.11 8.66
CA LEU A 63 1.92 18.06 9.28
C LEU A 63 3.23 18.57 9.90
N SER A 64 3.49 19.88 9.82
CA SER A 64 4.74 20.50 10.34
C SER A 64 6.02 19.84 9.81
N ILE A 65 6.04 19.50 8.52
CA ILE A 65 7.19 18.92 7.81
C ILE A 65 7.50 19.73 6.55
N SER A 66 8.62 19.45 5.88
CA SER A 66 8.92 20.13 4.61
C SER A 66 8.02 19.65 3.47
N GLU A 67 7.68 20.54 2.53
CA GLU A 67 6.96 20.18 1.30
C GLU A 67 7.70 19.11 0.48
N ARG A 68 9.04 19.13 0.51
CA ARG A 68 9.88 18.10 -0.09
C ARG A 68 9.63 16.73 0.54
N THR A 69 9.49 16.68 1.87
CA THR A 69 9.19 15.46 2.63
C THR A 69 7.80 14.93 2.26
N VAL A 70 6.79 15.80 2.17
CA VAL A 70 5.44 15.42 1.70
C VAL A 70 5.51 14.82 0.30
N THR A 71 6.21 15.49 -0.63
CA THR A 71 6.34 15.02 -2.02
C THR A 71 7.05 13.67 -2.10
N PHE A 72 8.12 13.48 -1.33
CA PHE A 72 8.83 12.21 -1.23
C PHE A 72 7.91 11.07 -0.73
N HIS A 73 7.09 11.33 0.29
CA HIS A 73 6.13 10.35 0.80
C HIS A 73 5.05 10.01 -0.24
N LEU A 74 4.50 10.99 -0.95
CA LEU A 74 3.51 10.75 -2.00
C LEU A 74 4.09 9.96 -3.18
N GLN A 75 5.33 10.23 -3.58
CA GLN A 75 6.01 9.46 -4.63
C GLN A 75 6.23 7.99 -4.21
N ASN A 76 6.60 7.75 -2.94
CA ASN A 76 6.71 6.39 -2.43
C ASN A 76 5.36 5.66 -2.45
N VAL A 77 4.28 6.33 -2.08
CA VAL A 77 2.92 5.77 -2.17
C VAL A 77 2.55 5.47 -3.63
N GLN A 78 2.82 6.38 -4.56
CA GLN A 78 2.59 6.17 -5.99
C GLN A 78 3.33 4.95 -6.52
N HIS A 79 4.62 4.83 -6.19
CA HIS A 79 5.44 3.70 -6.60
C HIS A 79 4.89 2.37 -6.07
N LYS A 80 4.49 2.32 -4.79
CA LYS A 80 3.91 1.12 -4.17
C LYS A 80 2.53 0.77 -4.70
N LEU A 81 1.74 1.78 -5.02
CA LEU A 81 0.46 1.63 -5.67
C LEU A 81 0.61 1.43 -7.19
N GLY A 82 1.82 1.39 -7.77
CA GLY A 82 2.03 1.21 -9.20
C GLY A 82 1.27 2.22 -10.07
N VAL A 83 1.26 3.50 -9.67
CA VAL A 83 0.57 4.59 -10.37
C VAL A 83 1.54 5.75 -10.65
N ASN A 84 1.19 6.60 -11.61
CA ASN A 84 2.08 7.67 -12.10
C ASN A 84 1.62 9.07 -11.66
N ASN A 85 0.47 9.19 -11.00
CA ASN A 85 -0.09 10.48 -10.58
C ASN A 85 -0.72 10.37 -9.19
N ARG A 86 -0.70 11.47 -8.43
CA ARG A 86 -1.33 11.61 -7.12
C ARG A 86 -2.84 11.30 -7.18
N GLN A 87 -3.52 11.75 -8.23
CA GLN A 87 -4.96 11.47 -8.40
C GLN A 87 -5.24 9.99 -8.61
N GLN A 88 -4.38 9.30 -9.37
CA GLN A 88 -4.45 7.84 -9.52
C GLN A 88 -4.14 7.12 -8.21
N ALA A 89 -3.20 7.63 -7.42
CA ALA A 89 -2.89 7.10 -6.09
C ALA A 89 -4.09 7.22 -5.15
N VAL A 90 -4.77 8.37 -5.14
CA VAL A 90 -6.01 8.56 -4.37
C VAL A 90 -7.07 7.57 -4.81
N ALA A 91 -7.40 7.52 -6.10
CA ALA A 91 -8.42 6.61 -6.63
C ALA A 91 -8.14 5.14 -6.28
N ARG A 92 -6.88 4.70 -6.44
CA ARG A 92 -6.47 3.33 -6.14
C ARG A 92 -6.46 3.04 -4.63
N ALA A 93 -6.03 3.99 -3.80
CA ALA A 93 -6.03 3.84 -2.35
C ALA A 93 -7.45 3.73 -1.78
N VAL A 94 -8.40 4.50 -2.32
CA VAL A 94 -9.83 4.41 -1.96
C VAL A 94 -10.42 3.08 -2.43
N ALA A 95 -10.16 2.67 -3.68
CA ALA A 95 -10.65 1.40 -4.23
C ALA A 95 -10.14 0.17 -3.45
N LEU A 96 -8.94 0.25 -2.86
CA LEU A 96 -8.36 -0.80 -2.02
C LEU A 96 -8.80 -0.71 -0.54
N GLY A 97 -9.59 0.29 -0.14
CA GLY A 97 -10.01 0.49 1.25
C GLY A 97 -8.87 0.89 2.19
N ILE A 98 -7.75 1.40 1.66
CA ILE A 98 -6.58 1.84 2.46
C ILE A 98 -6.88 3.19 3.14
N ILE A 99 -7.68 4.02 2.48
CA ILE A 99 -8.07 5.36 2.92
C ILE A 99 -9.56 5.53 2.69
N GLU A 100 -10.24 6.04 3.71
CA GLU A 100 -11.63 6.45 3.63
C GLU A 100 -11.66 7.98 3.46
N PRO A 101 -12.13 8.48 2.30
CA PRO A 101 -12.31 9.91 2.11
C PRO A 101 -13.45 10.40 3.01
N GLN A 102 -13.22 11.48 3.75
CA GLN A 102 -14.25 12.08 4.61
C GLN A 102 -15.03 13.10 3.79
N PHE A 103 -15.83 12.61 2.84
CA PHE A 103 -16.79 13.48 2.15
C PHE A 103 -17.85 13.90 3.17
N GLY A 104 -17.75 15.14 3.64
CA GLY A 104 -18.81 15.82 4.40
C GLY A 104 -20.00 16.20 3.53
#